data_AF-A0A1Y2CPT8-F1
#
_entry.id   AF-A0A1Y2CPT8-F1
#
_cell.length_a   1.000
_cell.length_b   1.000
_cell.length_c   1.000
_cell.angle_alpha   90.00
_cell.angle_beta   90.00
_cell.angle_gamma   90.00
#
_symmetry.space_group_name_H-M   'P 1'
#
loop_
_entity.id
_entity.type
_entity.pdbx_description
1 polymer ?
#
loop_
_entity_poly.entity_id
_entity_poly.type
_entity_poly.pdbx_seq_one_letter_code
_entity_poly.pdbx_strand_id
1 'polypeptide(L)'
;MQTPQTTPRKQLLLTLSVACQICMGKVKDPVICCNRHAFCSLCLLNWLKHRKECPACRVPMVEGLPILAGDLDKVPISTAPSPDEQSRSLALKRTRFDSIIDEYEQDIRLYRDEIAQLKESLKELQQRHDLLLAERQVNHSASNLDMVPINEKPSLSFHIEEDAGLNPFLEQTTSVVDTSTRISTAGSNLELQQLILFLQHENQQLKQELLLAQQRSTTSASSNTGNTGNTGRTMLPITPSKNSIASNAFKQRIAELERENASLNAALLKSDEYIEQLLLQRRE
;
A
#
# COMPACT_ATOMS: atom_id res chain seq x y z
N MET A 1 -19.36 -25.35 -8.48
CA MET A 1 -19.25 -23.91 -8.14
C MET A 1 -18.36 -23.80 -6.91
N GLN A 2 -17.06 -23.55 -7.09
CA GLN A 2 -16.11 -23.38 -5.99
C GLN A 2 -15.87 -21.89 -5.80
N THR A 3 -16.04 -21.44 -4.56
CA THR A 3 -15.86 -20.04 -4.13
C THR A 3 -14.39 -19.62 -4.19
N PRO A 4 -14.07 -18.38 -4.58
CA PRO A 4 -12.69 -17.89 -4.57
C PRO A 4 -12.24 -17.72 -3.12
N GLN A 5 -11.18 -18.44 -2.75
CA GLN A 5 -10.56 -18.32 -1.44
C GLN A 5 -9.83 -16.98 -1.35
N THR A 6 -10.31 -16.10 -0.49
CA THR A 6 -9.63 -14.85 -0.14
C THR A 6 -8.42 -15.19 0.72
N THR A 7 -7.23 -15.09 0.14
CA THR A 7 -5.97 -15.25 0.87
C THR A 7 -5.83 -14.13 1.90
N PRO A 8 -5.65 -14.44 3.19
CA PRO A 8 -5.53 -13.42 4.22
C PRO A 8 -4.22 -12.65 4.03
N ARG A 9 -4.35 -11.32 3.97
CA ARG A 9 -3.24 -10.37 3.84
C ARG A 9 -2.32 -10.48 5.06
N LYS A 10 -1.22 -11.22 4.94
CA LYS A 10 -0.21 -11.35 5.99
C LYS A 10 0.50 -10.01 6.17
N GLN A 11 0.15 -9.28 7.22
CA GLN A 11 0.91 -8.10 7.64
C GLN A 11 2.25 -8.56 8.20
N LEU A 12 3.34 -8.21 7.51
CA LEU A 12 4.70 -8.38 8.02
C LEU A 12 4.89 -7.48 9.25
N LEU A 13 4.82 -8.06 10.45
CA LEU A 13 5.25 -7.38 11.66
C LEU A 13 6.75 -7.59 11.84
N LEU A 14 7.51 -6.50 11.71
CA LEU A 14 8.93 -6.43 12.06
C LEU A 14 9.10 -6.79 13.55
N THR A 15 9.51 -8.03 13.82
CA THR A 15 10.33 -8.48 14.96
C THR A 15 10.18 -7.76 16.31
N LEU A 16 8.96 -7.62 16.79
CA LEU A 16 8.64 -7.87 18.20
C LEU A 16 7.50 -8.87 18.19
N SER A 17 7.54 -9.89 19.04
CA SER A 17 6.48 -10.89 19.09
C SER A 17 5.13 -10.18 19.21
N VAL A 18 4.27 -10.32 18.18
CA VAL A 18 2.95 -9.69 18.14
C VAL A 18 2.15 -10.06 19.40
N ALA A 19 2.48 -11.22 19.97
CA ALA A 19 1.96 -11.74 21.22
C ALA A 19 2.94 -11.57 22.39
N CYS A 20 2.42 -11.15 23.55
CA CYS A 20 3.13 -11.14 24.82
C CYS A 20 3.30 -12.58 25.32
N GLN A 21 4.51 -13.00 25.66
CA GLN A 21 4.77 -14.37 26.15
C GLN A 21 4.21 -14.66 27.55
N ILE A 22 3.72 -13.65 28.27
CA ILE A 22 3.10 -13.83 29.60
C ILE A 22 1.60 -14.09 29.45
N CYS A 23 0.87 -13.22 28.73
CA CYS A 23 -0.58 -13.37 28.56
C CYS A 23 -0.99 -14.07 27.26
N MET A 24 -0.03 -14.45 26.43
CA MET A 24 -0.20 -15.09 25.11
C MET A 24 -1.07 -14.31 24.11
N GLY A 25 -1.50 -13.09 24.46
CA GLY A 25 -2.32 -12.21 23.64
C GLY A 25 -1.54 -11.05 23.02
N LYS A 26 -2.20 -10.23 22.20
CA LYS A 26 -1.59 -9.04 21.59
C LYS A 26 -0.96 -8.13 22.64
N VAL A 27 0.27 -7.70 22.41
CA VAL A 27 0.97 -6.78 23.33
C VAL A 27 0.21 -5.46 23.46
N LYS A 28 -0.11 -5.07 24.70
CA LYS A 28 -0.74 -3.79 25.05
C LYS A 28 0.23 -2.98 25.89
N ASP A 29 0.47 -1.73 25.52
CA ASP A 29 1.45 -0.86 26.20
C ASP A 29 2.83 -1.54 26.30
N PRO A 30 3.54 -1.67 25.16
CA PRO A 30 4.76 -2.47 25.08
C PRO A 30 5.88 -1.84 25.91
N VAL A 31 6.49 -2.66 26.76
CA VAL A 31 7.68 -2.27 27.51
C VAL A 31 8.82 -3.23 27.18
N ILE A 32 10.01 -2.67 26.95
CA ILE A 32 11.18 -3.39 26.48
C ILE A 32 12.15 -3.61 27.65
N CYS A 33 12.50 -4.86 27.89
CA CYS A 33 13.52 -5.26 28.86
C CYS A 33 14.94 -4.91 28.35
N CYS A 34 15.93 -4.89 29.25
CA CYS A 34 17.35 -4.64 28.89
C CYS A 34 17.91 -5.59 27.82
N ASN A 35 17.37 -6.80 27.76
CA ASN A 35 17.67 -7.85 26.78
C ASN A 35 16.79 -7.81 25.52
N ARG A 36 16.08 -6.70 25.28
CA ARG A 36 15.27 -6.41 24.10
C ARG A 36 14.03 -7.30 23.89
N HIS A 37 13.58 -8.03 24.92
CA HIS A 37 12.27 -8.68 24.90
C HIS A 37 11.16 -7.68 25.24
N ALA A 38 10.00 -7.79 24.59
CA ALA A 38 8.85 -6.94 24.88
C ALA A 38 7.66 -7.73 25.44
N PHE A 39 6.97 -7.07 26.37
CA PHE A 39 5.79 -7.60 27.04
C PHE A 39 4.77 -6.47 27.24
N CYS A 40 3.54 -6.82 27.60
CA CYS A 40 2.61 -5.81 28.11
C CYS A 40 3.15 -5.25 29.43
N SER A 41 3.03 -3.93 29.62
CA SER A 41 3.45 -3.24 30.84
C SER A 41 2.95 -3.93 32.12
N LEU A 42 1.64 -4.19 32.21
CA LEU A 42 1.04 -4.87 33.37
C LEU A 42 1.54 -6.30 33.57
N CYS A 43 1.80 -7.02 32.48
CA CYS A 43 2.28 -8.40 32.55
C CYS A 43 3.70 -8.44 33.12
N LEU A 44 4.58 -7.57 32.61
CA LEU A 44 5.95 -7.48 33.10
C LEU A 44 6.02 -6.99 34.54
N LEU A 45 5.23 -5.98 34.92
CA LEU A 45 5.15 -5.48 36.29
C LEU A 45 4.72 -6.57 37.29
N ASN A 46 3.70 -7.38 36.95
CA ASN A 46 3.26 -8.47 37.82
C ASN A 46 4.29 -9.59 37.94
N TRP A 47 5.03 -9.88 36.89
CA TRP A 47 6.13 -10.84 36.92
C TRP A 47 7.27 -10.37 37.83
N LEU A 48 7.70 -9.11 37.68
CA LEU A 48 8.82 -8.54 38.43
C LEU A 48 8.56 -8.42 39.95
N LYS A 49 7.29 -8.44 40.39
CA LYS A 49 6.95 -8.54 41.82
C LYS A 49 7.48 -9.82 42.47
N HIS A 50 7.61 -10.90 41.70
CA HIS A 50 7.97 -12.23 42.21
C HIS A 50 9.34 -12.70 41.73
N ARG A 51 9.76 -12.27 40.52
CA ARG A 51 11.01 -12.70 39.90
C ARG A 51 11.69 -11.52 39.22
N LYS A 52 12.92 -11.19 39.63
CA LYS A 52 13.73 -10.11 39.02
C LYS A 52 14.48 -10.56 37.75
N GLU A 53 13.85 -11.40 36.93
CA GLU A 53 14.43 -12.00 35.72
C GLU A 53 13.50 -11.78 34.53
N CYS A 54 14.05 -11.71 33.33
CA CYS A 54 13.22 -11.63 32.13
C CYS A 54 12.38 -12.91 31.93
N PRO A 55 11.06 -12.82 31.66
CA PRO A 55 10.20 -13.99 31.43
C PRO A 55 10.65 -14.89 30.26
N ALA A 56 11.21 -14.31 29.20
CA ALA A 56 11.59 -15.04 27.98
C ALA A 56 12.93 -15.80 28.10
N CYS A 57 13.98 -15.15 28.59
CA CYS A 57 15.33 -15.74 28.62
C CYS A 57 15.99 -15.79 30.00
N ARG A 58 15.28 -15.40 31.07
CA ARG A 58 15.72 -15.47 32.47
C ARG A 58 16.99 -14.69 32.84
N VAL A 59 17.46 -13.82 31.95
CA VAL A 59 18.53 -12.87 32.26
C VAL A 59 18.09 -11.97 33.44
N PRO A 60 18.91 -11.81 34.49
CA PRO A 60 18.61 -10.90 35.60
C PRO A 60 18.36 -9.48 35.12
N MET A 61 17.31 -8.86 35.66
CA MET A 61 16.98 -7.47 35.37
C MET A 61 17.86 -6.58 36.26
N VAL A 62 18.94 -6.06 35.68
CA VAL A 62 19.80 -5.04 36.32
C VAL A 62 18.99 -3.76 36.51
N GLU A 63 19.17 -3.06 37.64
CA GLU A 63 18.35 -1.92 38.07
C GLU A 63 18.34 -0.78 37.04
N GLY A 64 17.39 -0.88 36.13
CA GLY A 64 17.01 0.10 35.12
C GLY A 64 15.59 -0.29 34.72
N LEU A 65 14.62 0.52 35.14
CA LEU A 65 13.20 0.30 34.91
C LEU A 65 12.93 -0.06 33.43
N PRO A 66 11.93 -0.90 33.16
CA PRO A 66 11.67 -1.34 31.80
C PRO A 66 11.33 -0.10 30.94
N ILE A 67 12.03 0.05 29.81
CA ILE A 67 11.97 1.26 28.99
C ILE A 67 10.66 1.22 28.20
N LEU A 68 9.82 2.24 28.38
CA LEU A 68 8.64 2.41 27.54
C LEU A 68 9.12 2.53 26.09
N ALA A 69 8.52 1.77 25.17
CA ALA A 69 8.99 1.67 23.79
C ALA A 69 9.10 3.01 23.03
N GLY A 70 8.58 4.12 23.58
CA GLY A 70 8.69 5.47 23.04
C GLY A 70 9.93 6.28 23.49
N ASP A 71 10.74 5.80 24.45
CA ASP A 71 11.83 6.59 25.08
C ASP A 71 13.24 6.02 24.79
N LEU A 72 13.38 5.28 23.68
CA LEU A 72 14.60 4.54 23.31
C LEU A 72 15.83 5.41 23.04
N ASP A 73 15.69 6.73 22.93
CA ASP A 73 16.79 7.65 22.63
C ASP A 73 17.66 8.00 23.86
N LYS A 74 17.27 7.56 25.07
CA LYS A 74 17.90 8.00 26.33
C LYS A 74 18.61 6.89 27.13
N VAL A 75 18.92 5.75 26.52
CA VAL A 75 19.55 4.64 27.24
C VAL A 75 21.03 4.54 26.87
N PRO A 76 21.97 4.80 27.80
CA PRO A 76 23.35 4.41 27.61
C PRO A 76 23.41 2.88 27.63
N ILE A 77 23.75 2.28 26.50
CA ILE A 77 24.01 0.84 26.39
C ILE A 77 25.31 0.54 27.15
N SER A 78 25.23 0.32 28.46
CA SER A 78 26.39 0.05 29.33
C SER A 78 26.81 -1.43 29.39
N THR A 79 26.49 -2.22 28.37
CA THR A 79 27.16 -3.51 28.14
C THR A 79 27.39 -3.66 26.64
N ALA A 80 28.60 -3.35 26.18
CA ALA A 80 29.05 -3.74 24.87
C ALA A 80 28.94 -5.27 24.78
N PRO A 81 28.12 -5.83 23.88
CA PRO A 81 28.04 -7.27 23.70
C PRO A 81 29.43 -7.81 23.31
N SER A 82 29.76 -9.01 23.77
CA SER A 82 30.97 -9.70 23.32
C SER A 82 30.98 -9.76 21.77
N PRO A 83 32.14 -9.60 21.10
CA PRO A 83 32.25 -9.68 19.63
C PRO A 83 31.59 -10.93 19.04
N ASP A 84 31.62 -12.04 19.79
CA ASP A 84 31.03 -13.33 19.40
C ASP A 84 29.50 -13.31 19.44
N GLU A 85 28.92 -12.56 20.38
CA GLU A 85 27.47 -12.46 20.57
C GLU A 85 26.85 -11.51 19.53
N GLN A 86 27.58 -10.44 19.18
CA GLN A 86 27.25 -9.55 18.07
C GLN A 86 27.27 -10.30 16.73
N SER A 87 28.30 -11.13 16.52
CA SER A 87 28.47 -11.93 15.30
C SER A 87 27.40 -13.01 15.15
N ARG A 88 27.04 -13.71 16.23
CA ARG A 88 25.91 -14.66 16.24
C ARG A 88 24.57 -13.98 15.97
N SER A 89 24.35 -12.80 16.55
CA SER A 89 23.14 -12.00 16.31
C SER A 89 23.04 -11.56 14.84
N LEU A 90 24.15 -11.12 14.23
CA LEU A 90 24.23 -10.78 12.81
C LEU A 90 23.98 -11.98 11.91
N ALA A 91 24.58 -13.13 12.21
CA ALA A 91 24.36 -14.37 11.45
C ALA A 91 22.88 -14.79 11.49
N LEU A 92 22.25 -14.79 12.67
CA LEU A 92 20.83 -15.11 12.82
C LEU A 92 19.92 -14.13 12.08
N LYS A 93 20.24 -12.83 12.12
CA LYS A 93 19.51 -11.81 11.34
C LYS A 93 19.64 -12.07 9.85
N ARG A 94 20.85 -12.35 9.37
CA ARG A 94 21.11 -12.65 7.96
C ARG A 94 20.32 -13.87 7.49
N THR A 95 20.44 -15.01 8.17
CA THR A 95 19.67 -16.22 7.85
C THR A 95 18.16 -15.96 7.83
N ARG A 96 17.67 -15.12 8.75
CA ARG A 96 16.25 -14.74 8.75
C ARG A 96 15.86 -13.92 7.53
N PHE A 97 16.68 -12.95 7.12
CA PHE A 97 16.43 -12.17 5.91
C PHE A 97 16.52 -13.04 4.67
N ASP A 98 17.51 -13.92 4.58
CA ASP A 98 17.68 -14.84 3.45
C ASP A 98 16.42 -15.73 3.30
N SER A 99 15.93 -16.33 4.39
CA SER A 99 14.69 -17.13 4.36
C SER A 99 13.46 -16.33 3.91
N ILE A 100 13.34 -15.06 4.33
CA ILE A 100 12.22 -14.21 3.91
C ILE A 100 12.32 -13.89 2.42
N ILE A 101 13.53 -13.60 1.93
CA ILE A 101 13.78 -13.33 0.52
C ILE A 101 13.42 -14.57 -0.31
N ASP A 102 13.88 -15.76 0.10
CA ASP A 102 13.58 -17.02 -0.59
C ASP A 102 12.07 -17.28 -0.69
N GLU A 103 11.32 -17.04 0.39
CA GLU A 103 9.85 -17.14 0.41
C GLU A 103 9.21 -16.17 -0.59
N TYR A 104 9.64 -14.90 -0.59
CA TYR A 104 9.12 -13.89 -1.53
C TYR A 104 9.46 -14.21 -2.98
N GLU A 105 10.68 -14.67 -3.24
CA GLU A 105 11.10 -15.07 -4.57
C GLU A 105 10.29 -16.28 -5.07
N GLN A 106 9.97 -17.22 -4.18
CA GLN A 106 9.11 -18.35 -4.51
C GLN A 106 7.68 -17.89 -4.84
N ASP A 107 7.09 -17.02 -4.03
CA ASP A 107 5.77 -16.47 -4.29
C ASP A 107 5.73 -15.72 -5.63
N ILE A 108 6.76 -14.92 -5.92
CA ILE A 108 6.88 -14.21 -7.20
C ILE A 108 6.92 -15.19 -8.38
N ARG A 109 7.63 -16.32 -8.25
CA ARG A 109 7.64 -17.36 -9.29
C ARG A 109 6.25 -17.96 -9.49
N LEU A 110 5.57 -18.34 -8.41
CA LEU A 110 4.22 -18.91 -8.48
C LEU A 110 3.22 -17.96 -9.14
N TYR A 111 3.22 -16.68 -8.76
CA TYR A 111 2.32 -15.70 -9.37
C TYR A 111 2.63 -15.45 -10.85
N ARG A 112 3.90 -15.50 -11.26
CA ARG A 112 4.24 -15.41 -12.70
C ARG A 112 3.70 -16.60 -13.47
N ASP A 113 3.83 -17.81 -12.93
CA ASP A 113 3.33 -19.03 -13.56
C ASP A 113 1.79 -19.01 -13.65
N GLU A 114 1.11 -18.57 -12.61
CA GLU A 114 -0.35 -18.40 -12.60
C GLU A 114 -0.81 -17.37 -13.64
N ILE A 115 -0.13 -16.22 -13.73
CA ILE A 115 -0.42 -15.22 -14.77
C ILE A 115 -0.22 -15.81 -16.17
N ALA A 116 0.83 -16.60 -16.38
CA ALA A 116 1.08 -17.25 -17.67
C ALA A 116 -0.03 -18.25 -18.02
N GLN A 117 -0.46 -19.09 -17.07
CA GLN A 117 -1.55 -20.05 -17.26
C GLN A 117 -2.89 -19.37 -17.55
N LEU A 118 -3.21 -18.29 -16.83
CA LEU A 118 -4.43 -17.52 -17.06
C LEU A 118 -4.42 -16.85 -18.44
N LYS A 119 -3.27 -16.34 -18.89
CA LYS A 119 -3.13 -15.76 -20.24
C LYS A 119 -3.34 -16.81 -21.34
N GLU A 120 -2.80 -18.02 -21.16
CA GLU A 120 -3.03 -19.09 -22.13
C GLU A 120 -4.51 -19.52 -22.14
N SER A 121 -5.12 -19.67 -20.97
CA SER A 121 -6.55 -20.00 -20.86
C SER A 121 -7.45 -18.95 -21.51
N LEU A 122 -7.10 -17.66 -21.36
CA LEU A 122 -7.81 -16.56 -22.02
C LEU A 122 -7.68 -16.68 -23.54
N LYS A 123 -6.48 -16.94 -24.05
CA LYS A 123 -6.23 -17.12 -25.49
C LYS A 123 -7.00 -18.31 -26.06
N GLU A 124 -7.03 -19.45 -25.37
CA GLU A 124 -7.81 -20.62 -25.76
C GLU A 124 -9.31 -20.31 -25.83
N LEU A 125 -9.83 -19.64 -24.79
CA LEU A 125 -11.24 -19.27 -24.73
C LEU A 125 -11.61 -18.27 -25.83
N GLN A 126 -10.72 -17.33 -26.13
CA GLN A 126 -10.90 -16.35 -27.20
C GLN A 126 -10.86 -17.00 -28.58
N GLN A 127 -9.93 -17.93 -28.83
CA GLN A 127 -9.92 -18.72 -30.06
C GLN A 127 -11.21 -19.54 -30.23
N ARG A 128 -11.73 -20.13 -29.15
CA ARG A 128 -12.99 -20.87 -29.17
C ARG A 128 -14.17 -19.94 -29.49
N HIS A 129 -14.18 -18.74 -28.93
CA HIS A 129 -15.18 -17.73 -29.26
C HIS A 129 -15.14 -17.35 -30.74
N ASP A 130 -13.95 -17.11 -31.30
CA ASP A 130 -13.77 -16.75 -32.70
C ASP A 130 -14.21 -17.87 -33.66
N LEU A 131 -13.92 -19.14 -33.32
CA LEU A 131 -14.40 -20.28 -34.09
C LEU A 131 -15.93 -20.36 -34.12
N LEU A 132 -16.60 -20.15 -32.98
CA LEU A 132 -18.07 -20.13 -32.91
C LEU A 132 -18.68 -18.98 -33.72
N LEU A 133 -18.01 -17.82 -33.75
CA LEU A 133 -18.43 -16.70 -34.61
C LEU A 133 -18.27 -17.04 -36.10
N ALA A 134 -17.17 -17.70 -36.48
CA ALA A 134 -16.94 -18.14 -37.86
C ALA A 134 -17.96 -19.21 -38.30
N GLU A 135 -18.24 -20.20 -37.46
CA GLU A 135 -19.27 -21.22 -37.71
C GLU A 135 -20.65 -20.58 -37.91
N ARG A 136 -20.99 -19.57 -37.10
CA ARG A 136 -22.24 -18.80 -37.26
C ARG A 136 -22.29 -18.07 -38.61
N GLN A 137 -21.19 -17.47 -39.08
CA GLN A 137 -21.13 -16.80 -40.38
C GLN A 137 -21.22 -17.79 -41.56
N VAL A 138 -20.64 -18.99 -41.44
CA VAL A 138 -20.73 -20.04 -42.46
C VAL A 138 -22.16 -20.61 -42.54
N ASN A 139 -22.82 -20.82 -41.40
CA ASN A 139 -24.21 -21.27 -41.38
C ASN A 139 -25.18 -20.23 -41.97
N HIS A 140 -24.90 -18.92 -41.80
CA HIS A 140 -25.68 -17.86 -42.47
C HIS A 140 -25.41 -17.73 -43.99
N SER A 141 -24.26 -18.19 -44.49
CA SER A 141 -23.91 -18.13 -45.93
C SER A 141 -24.24 -19.43 -46.69
N ALA A 142 -24.22 -20.59 -46.04
CA ALA A 142 -24.72 -21.86 -46.61
C ALA A 142 -26.25 -21.86 -46.82
N SER A 143 -26.98 -20.98 -46.12
CA SER A 143 -28.41 -20.73 -46.33
C SER A 143 -28.71 -19.91 -47.60
N ASN A 144 -27.69 -19.57 -48.41
CA ASN A 144 -27.80 -18.62 -49.52
C ASN A 144 -27.35 -19.18 -50.89
N LEU A 145 -27.21 -20.51 -51.01
CA LEU A 145 -26.94 -21.20 -52.28
C LEU A 145 -28.20 -21.93 -52.75
N ASP A 146 -29.22 -21.16 -53.15
CA ASP A 146 -30.15 -21.53 -54.23
C ASP A 146 -30.88 -20.27 -54.71
N MET A 147 -30.20 -19.51 -55.57
CA MET A 147 -30.84 -18.54 -56.46
C MET A 147 -30.67 -19.03 -57.89
N VAL A 148 -31.60 -19.88 -58.33
CA VAL A 148 -31.85 -20.14 -59.76
C VAL A 148 -32.45 -18.87 -60.38
N PRO A 149 -31.99 -18.41 -61.56
CA PRO A 149 -32.51 -17.20 -62.20
C PRO A 149 -33.83 -17.52 -62.90
N ILE A 150 -34.94 -16.95 -62.41
CA ILE A 150 -36.20 -16.90 -63.15
C ILE A 150 -36.60 -15.44 -63.31
N ASN A 151 -36.39 -14.92 -64.52
CA ASN A 151 -37.01 -13.68 -64.93
C ASN A 151 -38.46 -13.97 -65.36
N GLU A 152 -39.36 -13.16 -64.81
CA GLU A 152 -40.73 -12.79 -65.22
C GLU A 152 -41.95 -13.57 -64.69
N LYS A 153 -42.37 -13.06 -63.51
CA LYS A 153 -43.71 -12.50 -63.19
C LYS A 153 -44.89 -13.46 -63.09
N PRO A 154 -45.06 -14.14 -61.94
CA PRO A 154 -46.38 -14.28 -61.29
C PRO A 154 -46.27 -14.34 -59.74
N SER A 155 -47.20 -13.83 -58.93
CA SER A 155 -48.53 -14.35 -58.48
C SER A 155 -48.52 -15.21 -57.21
N LEU A 156 -49.39 -14.81 -56.26
CA LEU A 156 -50.24 -15.62 -55.37
C LEU A 156 -49.63 -16.43 -54.20
N SER A 157 -49.97 -15.92 -53.01
CA SER A 157 -50.33 -16.61 -51.75
C SER A 157 -50.58 -18.13 -51.80
N PHE A 158 -49.98 -18.87 -50.86
CA PHE A 158 -50.75 -19.73 -49.95
C PHE A 158 -50.00 -20.09 -48.66
N HIS A 159 -50.81 -20.48 -47.68
CA HIS A 159 -50.65 -20.59 -46.24
C HIS A 159 -49.97 -21.88 -45.72
N ILE A 160 -49.29 -21.70 -44.57
CA ILE A 160 -49.21 -22.53 -43.34
C ILE A 160 -48.51 -23.90 -43.44
N GLU A 161 -47.41 -24.05 -42.70
CA GLU A 161 -47.39 -24.94 -41.52
C GLU A 161 -46.45 -24.37 -40.44
N GLU A 162 -47.06 -24.02 -39.31
CA GLU A 162 -46.40 -23.67 -38.06
C GLU A 162 -45.59 -24.85 -37.56
N ASP A 163 -44.28 -24.67 -37.40
CA ASP A 163 -43.53 -25.41 -36.40
C ASP A 163 -43.05 -24.40 -35.33
N ALA A 164 -43.94 -24.20 -34.37
CA ALA A 164 -43.77 -23.36 -33.21
C ALA A 164 -42.76 -24.02 -32.26
N GLY A 165 -41.52 -23.53 -32.23
CA GLY A 165 -40.52 -24.12 -31.32
C GLY A 165 -39.41 -23.23 -30.78
N LEU A 166 -38.95 -22.16 -31.48
CA LEU A 166 -37.63 -21.59 -31.13
C LEU A 166 -37.43 -20.07 -31.19
N ASN A 167 -38.48 -19.25 -31.31
CA ASN A 167 -38.31 -17.78 -31.36
C ASN A 167 -39.07 -16.99 -30.28
N PRO A 168 -38.77 -17.22 -28.99
CA PRO A 168 -38.84 -16.14 -27.99
C PRO A 168 -37.53 -15.93 -27.22
N PHE A 169 -36.66 -16.95 -27.16
CA PHE A 169 -35.45 -16.92 -26.34
C PHE A 169 -34.30 -16.16 -27.01
N LEU A 170 -34.20 -16.24 -28.34
CA LEU A 170 -33.15 -15.56 -29.09
C LEU A 170 -33.32 -14.03 -29.08
N GLU A 171 -34.56 -13.55 -29.10
CA GLU A 171 -34.89 -12.12 -29.04
C GLU A 171 -34.73 -11.55 -27.61
N GLN A 172 -35.02 -12.38 -26.59
CA GLN A 172 -34.78 -12.02 -25.19
C GLN A 172 -33.28 -11.98 -24.85
N THR A 173 -32.48 -12.89 -25.39
CA THR A 173 -31.02 -12.92 -25.14
C THR A 173 -30.27 -11.77 -25.80
N THR A 174 -30.61 -11.36 -27.02
CA THR A 174 -30.02 -10.18 -27.66
C THR A 174 -30.39 -8.89 -26.95
N SER A 175 -31.64 -8.74 -26.48
CA SER A 175 -32.08 -7.60 -25.68
C SER A 175 -31.34 -7.51 -24.33
N VAL A 176 -31.12 -8.64 -23.66
CA VAL A 176 -30.40 -8.71 -22.37
C VAL A 176 -28.90 -8.39 -22.53
N VAL A 177 -28.26 -8.81 -23.61
CA VAL A 177 -26.85 -8.49 -23.88
C VAL A 177 -26.67 -7.01 -24.21
N ASP A 178 -27.57 -6.43 -25.00
CA ASP A 178 -27.55 -4.99 -25.32
C ASP A 178 -27.77 -4.13 -24.07
N THR A 179 -28.72 -4.50 -23.22
CA THR A 179 -28.97 -3.80 -21.96
C THR A 179 -27.81 -3.97 -20.97
N SER A 180 -27.21 -5.16 -20.87
CA SER A 180 -26.03 -5.39 -20.03
C SER A 180 -24.82 -4.56 -20.49
N THR A 181 -24.62 -4.41 -21.79
CA THR A 181 -23.51 -3.61 -22.35
C THR A 181 -23.72 -2.12 -22.08
N ARG A 182 -24.98 -1.64 -22.19
CA ARG A 182 -25.36 -0.25 -21.84
C ARG A 182 -25.25 0.03 -20.34
N ILE A 183 -25.63 -0.93 -19.49
CA ILE A 183 -25.52 -0.80 -18.03
C ILE A 183 -24.04 -0.79 -17.61
N SER A 184 -23.20 -1.63 -18.23
CA SER A 184 -21.76 -1.66 -17.94
C SER A 184 -21.07 -0.35 -18.35
N THR A 185 -21.37 0.17 -19.55
CA THR A 185 -20.80 1.45 -20.02
C THR A 185 -21.34 2.64 -19.22
N ALA A 186 -22.61 2.64 -18.83
CA ALA A 186 -23.17 3.64 -17.92
C ALA A 186 -22.56 3.57 -16.51
N GLY A 187 -22.25 2.37 -16.01
CA GLY A 187 -21.58 2.16 -14.73
C GLY A 187 -20.17 2.74 -14.71
N SER A 188 -19.36 2.46 -15.74
CA SER A 188 -18.02 3.04 -15.88
C SER A 188 -18.07 4.57 -16.05
N ASN A 189 -19.09 5.09 -16.74
CA ASN A 189 -19.28 6.53 -16.88
C ASN A 189 -19.68 7.18 -15.55
N LEU A 190 -20.52 6.51 -14.75
CA LEU A 190 -20.93 6.97 -13.43
C LEU A 190 -19.77 6.96 -12.43
N GLU A 191 -18.91 5.95 -12.45
CA GLU A 191 -17.68 5.90 -11.63
C GLU A 191 -16.72 7.04 -12.00
N LEU A 192 -16.53 7.30 -13.30
CA LEU A 192 -15.71 8.42 -13.77
C LEU A 192 -16.32 9.76 -13.33
N GLN A 193 -17.65 9.91 -13.42
CA GLN A 193 -18.37 11.11 -13.00
C GLN A 193 -18.24 11.34 -11.48
N GLN A 194 -18.32 10.28 -10.67
CA GLN A 194 -18.11 10.34 -9.22
C GLN A 194 -16.68 10.73 -8.87
N LEU A 195 -15.68 10.18 -9.57
CA LEU A 195 -14.28 10.53 -9.35
C LEU A 195 -13.99 11.99 -9.74
N ILE A 196 -14.59 12.48 -10.83
CA ILE A 196 -14.48 13.89 -11.23
C ILE A 196 -15.07 14.81 -10.16
N LEU A 197 -16.25 14.49 -9.63
CA LEU A 197 -16.87 15.27 -8.55
C LEU A 197 -16.04 15.26 -7.27
N PHE A 198 -15.48 14.11 -6.90
CA PHE A 198 -14.59 13.98 -5.76
C PHE A 198 -13.34 14.87 -5.93
N LEU A 199 -12.67 14.78 -7.08
CA LEU A 199 -11.49 15.59 -7.38
C LEU A 199 -11.81 17.09 -7.44
N GLN A 200 -13.01 17.47 -7.89
CA GLN A 200 -13.46 18.86 -7.87
C GLN A 200 -13.67 19.37 -6.44
N HIS A 201 -14.29 18.56 -5.57
CA HIS A 201 -14.47 18.90 -4.16
C HIS A 201 -13.14 19.04 -3.43
N GLU A 202 -12.21 18.09 -3.62
CA GLU A 202 -10.88 18.13 -3.03
C GLU A 202 -10.09 19.36 -3.50
N ASN A 203 -10.16 19.71 -4.79
CA ASN A 203 -9.57 20.94 -5.31
C ASN A 203 -10.17 22.21 -4.71
N GLN A 204 -11.48 22.25 -4.45
CA GLN A 204 -12.12 23.39 -3.78
C GLN A 204 -11.65 23.50 -2.32
N GLN A 205 -11.54 22.38 -1.62
CA GLN A 205 -11.04 22.36 -0.25
C GLN A 205 -9.59 22.84 -0.16
N LEU A 206 -8.70 22.36 -1.04
CA LEU A 206 -7.32 22.81 -1.11
C LEU A 206 -7.21 24.32 -1.42
N LYS A 207 -8.06 24.84 -2.31
CA LYS A 207 -8.14 26.29 -2.57
C LYS A 207 -8.55 27.08 -1.32
N GLN A 208 -9.49 26.56 -0.53
CA GLN A 208 -9.93 27.21 0.71
C GLN A 208 -8.84 27.18 1.78
N GLU A 209 -8.13 26.06 1.93
CA GLU A 209 -6.99 25.94 2.84
C GLU A 209 -5.86 26.90 2.46
N LEU A 210 -5.57 27.04 1.17
CA LEU A 210 -4.56 27.95 0.66
C LEU A 210 -4.96 29.42 0.93
N LEU A 211 -6.24 29.75 0.78
CA LEU A 211 -6.78 31.08 1.10
C LEU A 211 -6.71 31.38 2.60
N LEU A 212 -7.00 30.39 3.46
CA LEU A 212 -6.84 30.52 4.91
C LEU A 212 -5.36 30.64 5.31
N ALA A 213 -4.45 29.93 4.65
CA ALA A 213 -3.00 30.05 4.86
C ALA A 213 -2.48 31.45 4.44
N GLN A 214 -3.00 32.01 3.35
CA GLN A 214 -2.71 33.39 2.93
C GLN A 214 -3.28 34.42 3.93
N GLN A 215 -4.50 34.23 4.44
CA GLN A 215 -5.07 35.11 5.47
C GLN A 215 -4.31 35.04 6.80
N ARG A 216 -3.81 33.86 7.18
CA ARG A 216 -2.94 33.70 8.35
C ARG A 216 -1.61 34.41 8.20
N SER A 217 -1.11 34.58 6.98
CA SER A 217 0.12 35.35 6.70
C SER A 217 -0.13 36.86 6.59
N THR A 218 -1.31 37.31 6.14
CA THR A 218 -1.68 38.74 6.12
C THR A 218 -2.11 39.28 7.48
N THR A 219 -2.78 38.49 8.32
CA THR A 219 -3.15 38.89 9.70
C THR A 219 -1.94 39.07 10.62
N SER A 220 -0.84 38.32 10.39
CA SER A 220 0.46 38.57 11.04
C SER A 220 1.20 39.82 10.53
N ALA A 221 0.77 40.41 9.41
CA ALA A 221 1.39 41.62 8.84
C ALA A 221 0.58 42.91 9.10
N SER A 222 -0.68 42.82 9.56
CA SER A 222 -1.59 43.97 9.70
C SER A 222 -1.88 44.40 11.15
N SER A 223 -0.96 44.12 12.08
CA SER A 223 -1.02 44.59 13.48
C SER A 223 0.20 45.43 13.85
N ASN A 224 0.62 46.38 13.01
CA ASN A 224 1.74 47.26 13.33
C ASN A 224 1.65 48.63 12.63
N THR A 225 0.54 49.34 12.78
CA THR A 225 0.50 50.79 12.54
C THR A 225 -0.49 51.48 13.48
N GLY A 226 0.07 52.14 14.51
CA GLY A 226 -0.51 53.31 15.14
C GLY A 226 -1.55 53.09 16.24
N ASN A 227 -1.12 53.19 17.51
CA ASN A 227 -1.72 54.21 18.38
C ASN A 227 -0.81 54.57 19.56
N THR A 228 -0.46 55.86 19.62
CA THR A 228 0.17 56.53 20.76
C THR A 228 -0.86 56.69 21.88
N GLY A 229 -0.61 56.11 23.05
CA GLY A 229 -1.56 56.22 24.17
C GLY A 229 -1.03 55.62 25.46
N ASN A 230 -0.43 56.48 26.26
CA ASN A 230 -0.06 56.33 27.66
C ASN A 230 -1.08 55.56 28.52
N THR A 231 -0.66 54.55 29.28
CA THR A 231 -0.87 54.37 30.74
C THR A 231 -0.42 52.98 31.19
N GLY A 232 0.36 52.93 32.26
CA GLY A 232 1.08 51.73 32.70
C GLY A 232 0.18 50.62 33.23
N ARG A 233 0.60 49.37 32.98
CA ARG A 233 0.33 48.20 33.82
C ARG A 233 1.27 47.04 33.47
N THR A 234 2.09 46.68 34.45
CA THR A 234 2.66 45.36 34.77
C THR A 234 3.04 44.43 33.61
N MET A 235 4.35 44.31 33.37
CA MET A 235 4.97 43.33 32.48
C MET A 235 4.80 41.90 33.00
N LEU A 236 4.10 41.05 32.26
CA LEU A 236 4.23 39.59 32.30
C LEU A 236 5.04 39.15 31.07
N PRO A 237 5.97 38.19 31.17
CA PRO A 237 6.77 37.78 30.03
C PRO A 237 5.90 36.99 29.04
N ILE A 238 5.79 37.50 27.81
CA ILE A 238 5.19 36.77 26.69
C ILE A 238 6.14 35.63 26.32
N THR A 239 5.85 34.42 26.80
CA THR A 239 6.53 33.21 26.33
C THR A 239 6.18 32.98 24.87
N PRO A 240 7.16 32.74 23.98
CA PRO A 240 6.87 32.44 22.58
C PRO A 240 5.98 31.20 22.49
N SER A 241 4.90 31.31 21.72
CA SER A 241 3.94 30.24 21.48
C SER A 241 4.66 28.94 21.12
N LYS A 242 4.30 27.85 21.80
CA LYS A 242 4.88 26.49 21.62
C LYS A 242 4.91 26.04 20.15
N ASN A 243 4.01 26.58 19.33
CA ASN A 243 3.92 26.30 17.90
C ASN A 243 5.09 26.91 17.08
N SER A 244 5.65 28.04 17.52
CA SER A 244 6.79 28.71 16.84
C SER A 244 8.11 27.97 17.08
N ILE A 245 8.32 27.48 18.32
CA ILE A 245 9.50 26.71 18.69
C ILE A 245 9.51 25.36 17.96
N ALA A 246 8.36 24.67 17.90
CA ALA A 246 8.23 23.41 17.17
C ALA A 246 8.50 23.59 15.66
N SER A 247 7.96 24.63 15.03
CA SER A 247 8.21 24.94 13.61
C SER A 247 9.70 25.16 13.32
N ASN A 248 10.42 25.86 14.19
CA ASN A 248 11.84 26.12 14.00
C ASN A 248 12.70 24.86 14.22
N ALA A 249 12.33 24.00 15.18
CA ALA A 249 12.97 22.71 15.39
C ALA A 249 12.79 21.77 14.18
N PHE A 250 11.60 21.72 13.59
CA PHE A 250 11.36 20.93 12.37
C PHE A 250 12.16 21.45 11.18
N LYS A 251 12.21 22.78 10.98
CA LYS A 251 13.02 23.38 9.91
C LYS A 251 14.51 23.08 10.07
N GLN A 252 15.02 23.14 11.29
CA GLN A 252 16.42 22.78 11.58
C GLN A 252 16.68 21.29 11.30
N ARG A 253 15.75 20.41 11.67
CA ARG A 253 15.87 18.97 11.41
C ARG A 253 15.84 18.63 9.92
N ILE A 254 14.99 19.31 9.14
CA ILE A 254 14.96 19.18 7.68
C ILE A 254 16.31 19.59 7.07
N ALA A 255 16.84 20.76 7.45
CA ALA A 255 18.12 21.25 6.95
C ALA A 255 19.33 20.40 7.40
N GLU A 256 19.21 19.68 8.51
CA GLU A 256 20.20 18.69 8.95
C GLU A 256 20.14 17.42 8.09
N LEU A 257 18.93 16.87 7.88
CA LEU A 257 18.71 15.70 7.03
C LEU A 257 19.14 15.96 5.58
N GLU A 258 18.90 17.15 5.05
CA GLU A 258 19.36 17.54 3.70
C GLU A 258 20.89 17.55 3.58
N ARG A 259 21.60 18.01 4.62
CA ARG A 259 23.07 17.98 4.65
C ARG A 259 23.62 16.56 4.75
N GLU A 260 22.99 15.72 5.57
CA GLU A 260 23.35 14.31 5.70
C GLU A 260 23.15 13.57 4.37
N ASN A 261 22.02 13.81 3.70
CA ASN A 261 21.73 13.23 2.38
C ASN A 261 22.75 13.68 1.33
N ALA A 262 23.12 14.97 1.32
CA ALA A 262 24.15 15.47 0.42
C ALA A 262 25.52 14.82 0.67
N SER A 263 25.88 14.62 1.94
CA SER A 263 27.13 13.94 2.31
C SER A 263 27.15 12.47 1.90
N LEU A 264 26.03 11.76 2.07
CA LEU A 264 25.90 10.36 1.68
C LEU A 264 25.97 10.19 0.15
N ASN A 265 25.30 11.06 -0.60
CA ASN A 265 25.38 11.06 -2.06
C ASN A 265 26.80 11.33 -2.56
N ALA A 266 27.53 12.25 -1.92
CA ALA A 266 28.94 12.50 -2.26
C ALA A 266 29.84 11.29 -1.93
N ALA A 267 29.54 10.55 -0.86
CA ALA A 267 30.28 9.33 -0.52
C ALA A 267 30.00 8.19 -1.51
N LEU A 268 28.74 8.04 -1.95
CA LEU A 268 28.35 7.06 -2.99
C LEU A 268 29.04 7.34 -4.32
N LEU A 269 29.06 8.60 -4.77
CA LEU A 269 29.76 8.98 -6.00
C LEU A 269 31.27 8.63 -5.93
N LYS A 270 31.91 8.84 -4.78
CA LYS A 270 33.30 8.45 -4.58
C LYS A 270 33.51 6.94 -4.58
N SER A 271 32.57 6.17 -4.04
CA SER A 271 32.67 4.70 -4.12
C SER A 271 32.49 4.20 -5.54
N ASP A 272 31.58 4.80 -6.31
CA ASP A 272 31.36 4.44 -7.71
C ASP A 272 32.60 4.75 -8.55
N GLU A 273 33.22 5.93 -8.36
CA GLU A 273 34.48 6.29 -9.01
C GLU A 273 35.62 5.32 -8.66
N TYR A 274 35.72 4.90 -7.39
CA TYR A 274 36.71 3.92 -6.96
C TYR A 274 36.48 2.53 -7.59
N ILE A 275 35.23 2.10 -7.71
CA ILE A 275 34.86 0.85 -8.39
C ILE A 275 35.24 0.92 -9.87
N GLU A 276 34.97 2.03 -10.55
CA GLU A 276 35.37 2.22 -11.94
C GLU A 276 36.89 2.17 -12.12
N GLN A 277 37.66 2.80 -11.22
CA GLN A 277 39.13 2.72 -11.23
C GLN A 277 39.64 1.28 -11.06
N LEU A 278 39.05 0.50 -10.15
CA LEU A 278 39.40 -0.91 -9.97
C LEU A 278 39.04 -1.78 -11.19
N LEU A 279 37.94 -1.47 -11.88
CA LEU A 279 37.54 -2.16 -13.10
C LEU A 279 38.46 -1.83 -14.28
N LEU A 280 38.98 -0.61 -14.37
CA LEU A 280 39.98 -0.21 -15.35
C LEU A 280 41.32 -0.90 -15.10
N GLN A 281 41.79 -0.94 -13.85
CA GLN A 281 43.02 -1.66 -13.47
C GLN A 281 42.98 -3.16 -13.73
N ARG A 282 41.80 -3.79 -13.76
CA ARG A 282 41.65 -5.22 -14.07
C ARG A 282 41.67 -5.51 -15.58
N ARG A 283 41.50 -4.49 -16.43
CA ARG A 283 41.43 -4.62 -17.89
C ARG A 283 42.80 -4.52 -18.58
N GLU A 284 43.79 -3.97 -17.89
CA GLU A 284 45.21 -3.94 -18.29
C GLU A 284 45.94 -5.23 -17.84
#